data_AF-A0A496LKY7-F1
#
_entry.id   AF-A0A496LKY7-F1
#
_cell.length_a   1.000
_cell.length_b   1.000
_cell.length_c   1.000
_cell.angle_alpha   90.00
_cell.angle_beta   90.00
_cell.angle_gamma   90.00
#
_symmetry.space_group_name_H-M   'P 1'
#
loop_
_entity.id
_entity.type
_entity.pdbx_description
1 polymer ?
#
loop_
_entity_poly.entity_id
_entity_poly.type
_entity_poly.pdbx_seq_one_letter_code
_entity_poly.pdbx_strand_id
1 'polypeptide(L)'
;MKKVGKMLPIVAGILISSSAVALELPKNVTTPPDLLTGDVRLACEAILCLSSNQRPPECDPSIQRYYSIKHKKWQDTLRARQNFLKLCPVGED
;
A
#
# COMPACT_ATOMS: atom_id res chain seq x y z
N MET A 1 -39.82 -47.56 20.28
CA MET A 1 -40.24 -47.38 18.87
C MET A 1 -40.64 -45.92 18.73
N LYS A 2 -40.17 -45.05 17.85
CA LYS A 2 -39.33 -45.05 16.65
C LYS A 2 -38.80 -43.59 16.65
N LYS A 3 -37.50 -43.36 16.53
CA LYS A 3 -36.81 -43.19 15.25
C LYS A 3 -37.35 -41.98 14.47
N VAL A 4 -36.42 -41.38 13.74
CA VAL A 4 -36.62 -40.44 12.64
C VAL A 4 -36.66 -38.98 13.13
N GLY A 5 -35.74 -38.11 12.76
CA GLY A 5 -34.82 -38.15 11.64
C GLY A 5 -35.11 -36.98 10.72
N LYS A 6 -34.01 -36.35 10.31
CA LYS A 6 -33.75 -35.80 8.98
C LYS A 6 -34.60 -34.60 8.49
N MET A 7 -33.83 -33.60 8.06
CA MET A 7 -34.04 -32.68 6.93
C MET A 7 -34.94 -31.45 7.12
N LEU A 8 -34.23 -30.31 7.26
CA LEU A 8 -34.20 -29.16 6.34
C LEU A 8 -35.46 -28.25 6.29
N PRO A 9 -35.35 -26.98 5.83
CA PRO A 9 -34.47 -25.84 6.15
C PRO A 9 -35.29 -24.65 6.74
N ILE A 10 -34.63 -23.49 6.93
CA ILE A 10 -35.21 -22.13 7.13
C ILE A 10 -35.33 -21.72 8.61
N VAL A 11 -34.39 -20.89 9.08
CA VAL A 11 -34.60 -19.62 9.84
C VAL A 11 -33.27 -19.21 10.49
N ALA A 12 -32.80 -18.03 10.05
CA ALA A 12 -32.02 -17.01 10.76
C ALA A 12 -30.82 -17.39 11.66
N GLY A 13 -29.64 -16.92 11.24
CA GLY A 13 -28.68 -16.31 12.17
C GLY A 13 -27.68 -17.24 12.84
N ILE A 14 -26.62 -17.62 12.11
CA ILE A 14 -25.34 -18.02 12.73
C ILE A 14 -24.25 -17.16 12.11
N LEU A 15 -23.72 -16.23 12.92
CA LEU A 15 -22.60 -15.35 12.61
C LEU A 15 -21.31 -16.17 12.62
N ILE A 16 -20.82 -16.55 11.44
CA ILE A 16 -19.43 -16.95 11.26
C ILE A 16 -18.66 -15.66 10.99
N SER A 17 -18.22 -14.98 12.05
CA SER A 17 -17.32 -13.83 11.93
C SER A 17 -15.92 -14.34 11.60
N SER A 18 -15.63 -14.55 10.32
CA SER A 18 -14.25 -14.54 9.84
C SER A 18 -13.68 -13.15 10.11
N SER A 19 -12.91 -13.01 11.18
CA SER A 19 -12.10 -11.81 11.39
C SER A 19 -10.96 -11.83 10.36
N ALA A 20 -11.23 -11.34 9.16
CA ALA A 20 -10.18 -10.76 8.35
C ALA A 20 -9.69 -9.53 9.11
N VAL A 21 -8.51 -9.63 9.72
CA VAL A 21 -7.82 -8.47 10.28
C VAL A 21 -7.41 -7.60 9.09
N ALA A 22 -8.25 -6.63 8.75
CA ALA A 22 -7.81 -5.49 7.96
C ALA A 22 -6.78 -4.75 8.82
N LEU A 23 -5.49 -4.90 8.49
CA LEU A 23 -4.46 -3.97 8.94
C LEU A 23 -4.77 -2.62 8.29
N GLU A 24 -5.68 -1.88 8.92
CA GLU A 24 -5.92 -0.47 8.65
C GLU A 24 -4.68 0.27 9.17
N LEU A 25 -3.65 0.36 8.33
CA LEU A 25 -2.56 1.31 8.54
C LEU A 25 -3.21 2.69 8.72
N PRO A 26 -2.93 3.44 9.80
CA PRO A 26 -3.35 4.82 9.91
C PRO A 26 -2.64 5.60 8.80
N LYS A 27 -3.28 5.73 7.64
CA LYS A 27 -2.87 6.64 6.57
C LYS A 27 -3.23 8.07 6.97
N ASN A 28 -2.76 8.53 8.13
CA ASN A 28 -2.82 9.94 8.47
C ASN A 28 -1.53 10.64 8.04
N VAL A 29 -1.21 10.54 6.74
CA VAL A 29 -0.32 11.52 6.14
C VAL A 29 -1.20 12.72 5.82
N THR A 30 -1.39 13.61 6.80
CA THR A 30 -1.92 14.95 6.54
C THR A 30 -0.80 15.76 5.89
N THR A 31 -0.41 15.36 4.68
CA THR A 31 0.38 16.25 3.81
C THR A 31 -0.63 17.25 3.25
N PRO A 32 -0.38 18.57 3.36
CA PRO A 32 -1.22 19.54 2.69
C PRO A 32 -1.37 19.15 1.21
N PRO A 33 -2.61 19.05 0.68
CA PRO A 33 -2.86 18.55 -0.68
C PRO A 33 -2.18 19.40 -1.76
N ASP A 34 -1.76 20.62 -1.40
CA ASP A 34 -1.07 21.58 -2.25
C ASP A 34 0.42 21.27 -2.47
N LEU A 35 1.06 20.45 -1.61
CA LEU A 35 2.52 20.21 -1.66
C LEU A 35 2.94 18.91 -2.37
N LEU A 36 2.00 18.02 -2.69
CA LEU A 36 2.27 16.76 -3.39
C LEU A 36 2.01 16.90 -4.90
N THR A 37 2.69 17.83 -5.56
CA THR A 37 2.60 17.96 -7.02
C THR A 37 3.83 17.36 -7.70
N GLY A 38 3.63 16.65 -8.82
CA GLY A 38 4.71 16.11 -9.64
C GLY A 38 5.55 15.03 -8.96
N ASP A 39 6.88 15.16 -9.00
CA ASP A 39 7.83 14.17 -8.48
C ASP A 39 7.75 13.96 -6.96
N VAL A 40 7.26 14.95 -6.19
CA VAL A 40 7.07 14.83 -4.73
C VAL A 40 6.02 13.76 -4.40
N ARG A 41 4.90 13.77 -5.13
CA ARG A 41 3.84 12.75 -5.00
C ARG A 41 4.37 11.37 -5.36
N LEU A 42 5.06 11.27 -6.49
CA LEU A 42 5.63 10.00 -6.97
C LEU A 42 6.67 9.46 -5.99
N ALA A 43 7.45 10.32 -5.33
CA ALA A 43 8.40 9.92 -4.32
C ALA A 43 7.72 9.30 -3.10
N CYS A 44 6.69 9.95 -2.55
CA CYS A 44 5.94 9.41 -1.41
C CYS A 44 5.22 8.10 -1.75
N GLU A 45 4.57 8.03 -2.91
CA GLU A 45 3.95 6.80 -3.39
C GLU A 45 5.00 5.70 -3.60
N ALA A 46 6.18 6.01 -4.16
CA ALA A 46 7.25 5.04 -4.33
C ALA A 46 7.72 4.46 -2.99
N ILE A 47 7.83 5.27 -1.92
CA ILE A 47 8.17 4.77 -0.58
C ILE A 47 7.15 3.71 -0.14
N LEU A 48 5.86 4.04 -0.18
CA LEU A 48 4.77 3.13 0.19
C LEU A 48 4.78 1.84 -0.66
N CYS A 49 4.95 1.98 -1.97
CA CYS A 49 4.95 0.88 -2.92
C CYS A 49 6.21 -0.01 -2.82
N LEU A 50 7.34 0.53 -2.39
CA LEU A 50 8.56 -0.24 -2.11
C LEU A 50 8.46 -1.00 -0.78
N SER A 51 7.70 -0.47 0.19
CA SER A 51 7.42 -1.13 1.47
C SER A 51 6.32 -2.20 1.38
N SER A 52 5.49 -2.17 0.33
CA SER A 52 4.43 -3.15 0.10
C SER A 52 4.94 -4.40 -0.64
N ASN A 53 4.50 -5.58 -0.19
CA ASN A 53 4.72 -6.85 -0.89
C ASN A 53 3.81 -7.05 -2.11
N GLN A 54 2.73 -6.26 -2.21
CA GLN A 54 1.81 -6.27 -3.34
C GLN A 54 2.04 -5.01 -4.17
N ARG A 55 2.19 -5.17 -5.49
CA ARG A 55 2.37 -4.07 -6.45
C ARG A 55 1.09 -3.91 -7.27
N PRO A 56 0.13 -3.15 -6.77
CA PRO A 56 -1.07 -2.85 -7.51
C PRO A 56 -0.77 -1.79 -8.60
N PRO A 57 -1.58 -1.69 -9.66
CA PRO A 57 -1.27 -0.87 -10.84
C PRO A 57 -1.16 0.64 -10.55
N GLU A 58 -1.75 1.12 -9.46
CA GLU A 58 -1.57 2.51 -9.00
C GLU A 58 -0.12 2.84 -8.60
N CYS A 59 0.70 1.84 -8.28
CA CYS A 59 2.10 2.01 -7.95
C CYS A 59 3.00 2.16 -9.19
N ASP A 60 2.52 1.78 -10.38
CA ASP A 60 3.33 1.79 -11.60
C ASP A 60 3.99 3.14 -11.91
N PRO A 61 3.30 4.30 -11.90
CA PRO A 61 3.95 5.56 -12.25
C PRO A 61 5.11 5.91 -11.30
N SER A 62 4.91 5.67 -10.01
CA SER A 62 5.86 5.99 -8.94
C SER A 62 7.07 5.06 -8.95
N ILE A 63 6.82 3.77 -9.15
CA ILE A 63 7.86 2.75 -9.24
C ILE A 63 8.64 2.86 -10.57
N GLN A 64 7.97 3.12 -11.69
CA GLN A 64 8.61 3.38 -12.97
C GLN A 64 9.52 4.59 -12.89
N ARG A 65 9.08 5.68 -12.25
CA ARG A 65 9.92 6.85 -12.03
C ARG A 65 11.16 6.50 -11.22
N TYR A 66 11.01 5.80 -10.09
CA TYR A 66 12.13 5.35 -9.25
C TYR A 66 13.16 4.50 -10.01
N TYR A 67 12.69 3.52 -10.80
CA TYR A 67 13.58 2.63 -11.55
C TYR A 67 14.14 3.26 -12.83
N SER A 68 13.48 4.29 -13.37
CA SER A 68 14.00 5.07 -14.51
C SER A 68 15.28 5.83 -14.17
N ILE A 69 15.50 6.13 -12.89
CA ILE A 69 16.73 6.74 -12.38
C ILE A 69 17.86 5.71 -12.47
N LYS A 70 18.74 5.91 -13.45
CA LYS A 70 19.92 5.08 -13.70
C LYS A 70 21.10 5.95 -14.15
N HIS A 71 22.24 5.74 -13.52
CA HIS A 71 23.51 6.37 -13.87
C HIS A 71 24.54 5.32 -14.29
N LYS A 72 25.64 5.75 -14.92
CA LYS A 72 26.73 4.85 -15.33
C LYS A 72 27.37 4.12 -14.14
N LYS A 73 27.45 4.79 -12.99
CA LYS A 73 27.98 4.21 -11.74
C LYS A 73 26.83 3.82 -10.82
N TRP A 74 26.96 2.65 -10.19
CA TRP A 74 25.96 2.14 -9.25
C TRP A 74 25.78 3.06 -8.04
N GLN A 75 26.88 3.58 -7.50
CA GLN A 75 26.86 4.53 -6.38
C GLN A 75 26.05 5.80 -6.69
N ASP A 76 26.20 6.34 -7.91
CA ASP A 76 25.45 7.52 -8.35
C ASP A 76 23.96 7.20 -8.51
N THR A 77 23.63 5.99 -8.98
CA THR A 77 22.25 5.51 -9.09
C THR A 77 21.57 5.42 -7.72
N LEU A 78 22.25 4.87 -6.72
CA LEU A 78 21.71 4.80 -5.36
C LEU A 78 21.52 6.17 -4.74
N ARG A 79 22.50 7.08 -4.89
CA ARG A 79 22.38 8.46 -4.40
C ARG A 79 21.20 9.19 -5.04
N ALA A 80 21.04 9.06 -6.36
CA ALA A 80 19.93 9.68 -7.08
C ALA A 80 18.58 9.09 -6.67
N ARG A 81 18.49 7.77 -6.48
CA ARG A 81 17.29 7.10 -5.96
C ARG A 81 16.94 7.55 -4.54
N GLN A 82 17.92 7.66 -3.66
CA GLN A 82 17.71 8.22 -2.31
C GLN A 82 17.26 9.68 -2.37
N ASN A 83 17.87 10.51 -3.22
CA ASN A 83 17.47 11.91 -3.38
C ASN A 83 16.03 12.04 -3.91
N PHE A 84 15.60 11.15 -4.81
CA PHE A 84 14.21 11.08 -5.24
C PHE A 84 13.28 10.74 -4.07
N LEU A 85 13.59 9.72 -3.25
CA LEU A 85 12.76 9.38 -2.09
C LEU A 85 12.72 10.50 -1.03
N LYS A 86 13.81 11.27 -0.88
CA LYS A 86 13.87 12.46 0.01
C LYS A 86 12.98 13.62 -0.42
N LEU A 87 12.47 13.62 -1.65
CA LEU A 87 11.46 14.60 -2.07
C LEU A 87 10.18 14.46 -1.25
N CYS A 88 9.90 13.26 -0.73
CA CYS A 88 8.76 13.05 0.15
C CYS A 88 9.06 13.67 1.53
N PRO A 89 8.29 14.69 1.97
CA PRO A 89 8.36 15.18 3.34
C PRO A 89 7.68 14.16 4.26
N VAL A 90 8.38 13.07 4.57
CA VAL A 90 7.99 12.19 5.68
C VAL A 90 8.08 13.06 6.93
N GLY A 91 6.97 13.22 7.64
CA GLY A 91 6.94 13.99 8.88
C GLY A 91 8.12 13.60 9.75
N GLU A 92 8.87 14.59 10.21
CA GLU A 92 9.82 14.39 11.29
C GLU A 92 8.98 14.28 12.57
N ASP A 93 8.59 13.04 12.90
CA ASP A 93 7.91 12.68 14.15
C ASP A 93 8.85 11.89 15.09
#